data_AF-A3DNV1-F1
#
_entry.id   AF-A3DNV1-F1
#
_cell.length_a   1.000
_cell.length_b   1.000
_cell.length_c   1.000
_cell.angle_alpha   90.00
_cell.angle_beta   90.00
_cell.angle_gamma   90.00
#
_symmetry.space_group_name_H-M   'P 1'
#
loop_
_entity.id
_entity.type
_entity.pdbx_description
1 polymer ?
#
loop_
_entity_poly.entity_id
_entity_poly.type
_entity_poly.pdbx_seq_one_letter_code
_entity_poly.pdbx_strand_id
1 'polypeptide(L)'
;MSIRNNDSIEKYTPLILVKSQTGLRTLSEEEVIGYIMFQAETNRKKPGFFKRKGEHIRLVSLLYYPFIVKSYRERMALIIDPVKKSSIEFEYDSINKEVINKELESLKDLTGKEFLDQMVKLEKIVESIVSGKEYIDKRKYVIESIVNDAIMIKDLRIFIENTVNYEIPGGKIEYEKINIDEIIEKVQKILEETHSILTYINDFIKRLDGYVDKWKENIELVFSEKMKEIDVKIEETKLEVQKNINLLRKKLEEEINVIKERHKPTIETIEKRIDEIKSEIKTIEEEIEKAKQYGKDTSDLKKKLNDLKKTLKDLEEELREANKRMEDEIESVQKRYKEMIESENEKIKRLYNEREKLRLELEALEKEANTRYDSIRKNLMKYRDKIMEIEKKILGISVLLPTSGEGKYLVPLAVIMYGKNSETRYMTITPLMFEHTGRIASRIRIYSVESINKHLAWIINILEQPRIRAQLDENNLFRIVALERIEIGLSRLSDLGILSRGEIRKIIKNLKDQIEMVV
;
A
#
# COMPACT_ATOMS: atom_id res chain seq x y z
N MET A 1 47.94 -1.50 -6.97
CA MET A 1 48.13 -0.06 -6.65
C MET A 1 47.53 0.18 -5.28
N SER A 2 48.36 0.43 -4.26
CA SER A 2 47.89 0.65 -2.88
C SER A 2 47.09 1.94 -2.80
N ILE A 3 45.82 1.83 -2.43
CA ILE A 3 44.95 2.97 -2.14
C ILE A 3 45.56 3.70 -0.93
N ARG A 4 45.92 4.96 -1.13
CA ARG A 4 46.38 5.85 -0.06
C ARG A 4 45.25 5.96 0.97
N ASN A 5 45.53 5.62 2.23
CA ASN A 5 44.67 5.92 3.37
C ASN A 5 44.33 7.42 3.33
N ASN A 6 43.06 7.75 3.08
CA ASN A 6 42.52 9.10 3.15
C ASN A 6 42.30 9.55 4.61
N ASP A 7 43.12 9.05 5.54
CA ASP A 7 43.06 9.33 6.98
C ASP A 7 43.54 10.76 7.35
N SER A 8 43.80 11.64 6.37
CA SER A 8 44.68 12.79 6.59
C SER A 8 44.04 14.19 6.55
N ILE A 9 42.71 14.33 6.46
CA ILE A 9 42.07 15.65 6.56
C ILE A 9 41.11 15.68 7.74
N GLU A 10 41.62 16.15 8.87
CA GLU A 10 40.82 16.54 10.02
C GLU A 10 40.11 17.86 9.73
N LYS A 11 38.82 17.92 10.07
CA LYS A 11 37.98 19.10 9.90
C LYS A 11 37.38 19.46 11.24
N TYR A 12 37.49 20.72 11.64
CA TYR A 12 36.92 21.17 12.91
C TYR A 12 35.52 21.70 12.68
N THR A 13 34.56 21.25 13.49
CA THR A 13 33.23 21.84 13.53
C THR A 13 33.19 22.96 14.59
N PRO A 14 32.32 23.96 14.45
CA PRO A 14 32.21 25.02 15.43
C PRO A 14 31.56 24.50 16.71
N LEU A 15 31.98 25.03 17.87
CA LEU A 15 31.26 24.83 19.13
C LEU A 15 29.94 25.61 19.13
N ILE A 16 29.89 26.74 18.44
CA ILE A 16 28.75 27.64 18.45
C ILE A 16 28.45 28.12 17.04
N LEU A 17 27.20 27.96 16.63
CA LEU A 17 26.65 28.57 15.43
C LEU A 17 25.71 29.70 15.79
N VAL A 18 25.78 30.81 15.06
CA VAL A 18 24.84 31.92 15.20
C VAL A 18 23.94 31.94 13.97
N LYS A 19 22.66 31.74 14.19
CA LYS A 19 21.61 31.88 13.19
C LYS A 19 21.16 33.33 13.13
N SER A 20 21.40 33.95 11.97
CA SER A 20 20.96 35.30 11.64
C SER A 20 19.89 35.25 10.53
N GLN A 21 19.41 36.43 10.10
CA GLN A 21 18.52 36.53 8.93
C GLN A 21 19.22 36.18 7.61
N THR A 22 20.56 36.31 7.55
CA THR A 22 21.35 36.09 6.33
C THR A 22 21.93 34.68 6.22
N GLY A 23 21.80 33.86 7.27
CA GLY A 23 22.27 32.47 7.27
C GLY A 23 22.86 32.04 8.60
N LEU A 24 23.65 30.98 8.58
CA LEU A 24 24.46 30.54 9.71
C LEU A 24 25.83 31.20 9.66
N ARG A 25 26.29 31.69 10.80
CA ARG A 25 27.63 32.26 11.00
C ARG A 25 28.36 31.46 12.08
N THR A 26 29.61 31.11 11.82
CA THR A 26 30.51 30.56 12.85
C THR A 26 31.09 31.69 13.70
N LEU A 27 31.30 31.46 15.00
CA LEU A 27 32.06 32.38 15.82
C LEU A 27 33.57 32.28 15.54
N SER A 28 34.29 33.39 15.74
CA SER A 28 35.77 33.42 15.76
C SER A 28 36.32 32.69 16.98
N GLU A 29 37.62 32.38 16.93
CA GLU A 29 38.33 31.71 18.02
C GLU A 29 38.18 32.46 19.35
N GLU A 30 38.39 33.79 19.36
CA GLU A 30 38.25 34.61 20.56
C GLU A 30 36.82 34.60 21.11
N GLU A 31 35.81 34.67 20.25
CA GLU A 31 34.40 34.63 20.65
C GLU A 31 34.06 33.28 21.31
N VAL A 32 34.57 32.16 20.76
CA VAL A 32 34.36 30.83 21.36
C VAL A 32 35.04 30.73 22.72
N ILE A 33 36.32 31.13 22.84
CA ILE A 33 37.04 31.10 24.11
C ILE A 33 36.36 31.99 25.15
N GLY A 34 36.00 33.23 24.75
CA GLY A 34 35.27 34.17 25.60
C GLY A 34 33.96 33.56 26.11
N TYR A 35 33.21 32.86 25.26
CA TYR A 35 31.95 32.24 25.66
C TYR A 35 32.16 31.10 26.66
N ILE A 36 33.16 30.24 26.44
CA ILE A 36 33.47 29.16 27.37
C ILE A 36 33.86 29.73 28.74
N MET A 37 34.67 30.79 28.78
CA MET A 37 35.07 31.46 30.03
C MET A 37 33.88 32.13 30.73
N PHE A 38 32.99 32.77 29.96
CA PHE A 38 31.72 33.30 30.46
C PHE A 38 30.89 32.20 31.14
N GLN A 39 30.71 31.06 30.48
CA GLN A 39 29.97 29.93 31.03
C GLN A 39 30.65 29.35 32.26
N ALA A 40 31.98 29.22 32.24
CA ALA A 40 32.76 28.72 33.36
C ALA A 40 32.54 29.57 34.63
N GLU A 41 32.67 30.89 34.53
CA GLU A 41 32.49 31.78 35.69
C GLU A 41 31.03 31.92 36.12
N THR A 42 30.08 31.88 35.18
CA THR A 42 28.65 32.03 35.48
C THR A 42 28.08 30.81 36.21
N ASN A 43 28.51 29.61 35.84
CA ASN A 43 28.02 28.35 36.42
C ASN A 43 28.82 27.86 37.64
N ARG A 44 29.82 28.63 38.08
CA ARG A 44 30.57 28.37 39.31
C ARG A 44 29.73 28.67 40.55
N LYS A 45 29.74 27.79 41.54
CA LYS A 45 29.08 28.07 42.84
C LYS A 45 29.88 29.10 43.62
N LYS A 46 29.39 30.33 43.66
CA LYS A 46 30.03 31.47 44.35
C LYS A 46 29.96 31.32 45.88
N PRO A 47 30.93 31.88 46.62
CA PRO A 47 30.87 31.88 48.08
C PRO A 47 29.61 32.62 48.55
N GLY A 48 28.82 31.97 49.40
CA GLY A 48 27.61 32.57 49.98
C GLY A 48 27.94 33.62 51.05
N PHE A 49 26.91 34.32 51.54
CA PHE A 49 27.01 35.41 52.52
C PHE A 49 27.76 35.03 53.80
N PHE A 50 27.81 33.74 54.14
CA PHE A 50 28.47 33.19 55.34
C PHE A 50 29.92 32.70 55.11
N LYS A 51 30.69 33.29 54.19
CA LYS A 51 32.15 33.01 53.99
C LYS A 51 32.53 31.54 53.72
N ARG A 52 31.61 30.67 53.30
CA ARG A 52 31.99 29.32 52.82
C ARG A 52 32.83 29.47 51.55
N LYS A 53 33.95 28.76 51.44
CA LYS A 53 34.77 28.74 50.21
C LYS A 53 33.89 28.32 49.03
N GLY A 54 33.79 29.18 48.03
CA GLY A 54 33.13 28.87 46.76
C GLY A 54 33.95 27.86 45.96
N GLU A 55 33.36 27.36 44.87
CA GLU A 55 34.12 26.61 43.87
C GLU A 55 35.15 27.54 43.21
N HIS A 56 36.28 27.00 42.74
CA HIS A 56 37.22 27.70 41.84
C HIS A 56 37.30 26.96 40.50
N ILE A 57 37.56 27.68 39.42
CA ILE A 57 37.82 27.07 38.11
C ILE A 57 39.20 26.42 38.17
N ARG A 58 39.26 25.10 38.04
CA ARG A 58 40.52 24.35 37.98
C ARG A 58 41.00 24.17 36.55
N LEU A 59 40.06 23.93 35.65
CA LEU A 59 40.33 23.63 34.25
C LEU A 59 39.21 24.13 33.34
N VAL A 60 39.62 24.72 32.23
CA VAL A 60 38.76 24.97 31.07
C VAL A 60 39.53 24.46 29.86
N SER A 61 39.02 23.45 29.16
CA SER A 61 39.70 22.89 27.99
C SER A 61 38.69 22.42 26.97
N LEU A 62 39.11 22.26 25.71
CA LEU A 62 38.32 21.58 24.70
C LEU A 62 38.70 20.10 24.63
N LEU A 63 37.69 19.28 24.36
CA LEU A 63 37.84 17.88 24.01
C LEU A 63 37.14 17.66 22.66
N TYR A 64 37.88 17.19 21.67
CA TYR A 64 37.38 16.95 20.32
C TYR A 64 36.92 15.50 20.16
N TYR A 65 35.64 15.32 19.88
CA TYR A 65 35.02 14.03 19.59
C TYR A 65 35.02 13.76 18.09
N PRO A 66 35.57 12.63 17.63
CA PRO A 66 35.66 12.32 16.21
C PRO A 66 34.38 11.66 15.68
N PHE A 67 33.85 12.21 14.58
CA PHE A 67 32.95 11.52 13.67
C PHE A 67 33.62 11.34 12.32
N ILE A 68 33.25 10.30 11.58
CA ILE A 68 33.75 10.07 10.23
C ILE A 68 32.58 10.18 9.27
N VAL A 69 32.73 11.02 8.24
CA VAL A 69 31.75 11.13 7.16
C VAL A 69 32.30 10.45 5.93
N LYS A 70 31.59 9.43 5.45
CA LYS A 70 32.00 8.63 4.29
C LYS A 70 30.83 8.42 3.34
N SER A 71 31.04 8.67 2.05
CA SER A 71 30.04 8.44 1.02
C SER A 71 29.89 6.95 0.74
N TYR A 72 28.65 6.54 0.48
CA TYR A 72 28.31 5.21 -0.04
C TYR A 72 27.65 5.30 -1.42
N ARG A 73 27.24 6.51 -1.84
CA ARG A 73 26.74 6.88 -3.17
C ARG A 73 27.13 8.33 -3.47
N GLU A 74 27.08 8.75 -4.74
CA GLU A 74 27.61 10.05 -5.23
C GLU A 74 27.35 11.28 -4.34
N ARG A 75 26.15 11.39 -3.74
CA ARG A 75 25.76 12.53 -2.90
C ARG A 75 25.33 12.15 -1.49
N MET A 76 25.43 10.87 -1.12
CA MET A 76 24.92 10.36 0.15
C MET A 76 26.06 9.77 0.97
N ALA A 77 26.10 10.16 2.23
CA ALA A 77 27.11 9.75 3.18
C ALA A 77 26.50 9.25 4.48
N LEU A 78 27.27 8.42 5.17
CA LEU A 78 26.97 7.97 6.53
C LEU A 78 27.81 8.79 7.50
N ILE A 79 27.26 8.99 8.70
CA ILE A 79 27.99 9.50 9.84
C ILE A 79 28.35 8.32 10.73
N ILE A 80 29.65 8.03 10.79
CA ILE A 80 30.24 6.93 11.53
C ILE A 80 30.77 7.47 12.86
N ASP A 81 30.41 6.81 13.95
CA ASP A 81 30.86 7.09 15.31
C ASP A 81 31.80 5.96 15.77
N PRO A 82 33.13 6.13 15.61
CA PRO A 82 34.09 5.09 15.95
C PRO A 82 34.29 4.88 17.45
N VAL A 83 33.77 5.79 18.29
CA VAL A 83 33.98 5.76 19.75
C VAL A 83 32.83 5.04 20.44
N LYS A 84 31.58 5.45 20.17
CA LYS A 84 30.39 4.88 20.84
C LYS A 84 29.99 3.52 20.27
N LYS A 85 30.42 3.21 19.04
CA LYS A 85 30.20 1.92 18.35
C LYS A 85 28.72 1.48 18.28
N SER A 86 27.78 2.42 18.23
CA SER A 86 26.35 2.13 18.05
C SER A 86 26.11 1.28 16.80
N SER A 87 25.17 0.34 16.86
CA SER A 87 24.84 -0.54 15.73
C SER A 87 23.41 -0.36 15.24
N ILE A 88 23.19 -0.68 13.97
CA ILE A 88 21.86 -0.81 13.38
C ILE A 88 21.77 -2.15 12.63
N GLU A 89 20.63 -2.80 12.78
CA GLU A 89 20.34 -4.08 12.13
C GLU A 89 19.38 -3.90 10.96
N PHE A 90 19.68 -4.54 9.84
CA PHE A 90 18.82 -4.68 8.69
C PHE A 90 18.50 -6.15 8.47
N GLU A 91 17.20 -6.47 8.45
CA GLU A 91 16.69 -7.81 8.17
C GLU A 91 15.68 -7.72 7.04
N TYR A 92 15.84 -8.55 6.03
CA TYR A 92 14.87 -8.71 4.95
C TYR A 92 14.99 -10.09 4.32
N ASP A 93 13.90 -10.51 3.70
CA ASP A 93 13.83 -11.76 2.99
C ASP A 93 14.34 -11.55 1.55
N SER A 94 15.23 -12.42 1.09
CA SER A 94 15.67 -12.49 -0.30
C SER A 94 14.88 -13.57 -1.01
N ILE A 95 14.25 -13.23 -2.14
CA ILE A 95 13.38 -14.16 -2.87
C ILE A 95 14.24 -15.19 -3.63
N ASN A 96 13.91 -16.47 -3.51
CA ASN A 96 14.43 -17.50 -4.42
C ASN A 96 13.77 -17.36 -5.79
N LYS A 97 14.42 -16.58 -6.67
CA LYS A 97 13.89 -16.22 -8.00
C LYS A 97 13.72 -17.44 -8.92
N GLU A 98 14.52 -18.50 -8.75
CA GLU A 98 14.51 -19.66 -9.65
C GLU A 98 13.21 -20.44 -9.55
N VAL A 99 12.75 -20.74 -8.33
CA VAL A 99 11.53 -21.52 -8.10
C VAL A 99 10.31 -20.80 -8.66
N ILE A 100 10.17 -19.51 -8.38
CA ILE A 100 9.00 -18.75 -8.81
C ILE A 100 9.04 -18.50 -10.32
N ASN A 101 10.22 -18.24 -10.89
CA ASN A 101 10.35 -18.10 -12.34
C ASN A 101 9.96 -19.39 -13.05
N LYS A 102 10.34 -20.56 -12.53
CA LYS A 102 9.91 -21.84 -13.13
C LYS A 102 8.39 -21.95 -13.20
N GLU A 103 7.70 -21.63 -12.11
CA GLU A 103 6.23 -21.71 -12.07
C GLU A 103 5.56 -20.61 -12.91
N LEU A 104 6.13 -19.40 -12.97
CA LEU A 104 5.67 -18.32 -13.85
C LEU A 104 5.84 -18.69 -15.33
N GLU A 105 7.01 -19.17 -15.74
CA GLU A 105 7.29 -19.51 -17.13
C GLU A 105 6.46 -20.71 -17.61
N SER A 106 6.07 -21.61 -16.70
CA SER A 106 5.16 -22.70 -17.05
C SER A 106 3.78 -22.23 -17.53
N LEU A 107 3.36 -21.00 -17.19
CA LEU A 107 2.08 -20.44 -17.65
C LEU A 107 2.06 -20.17 -19.15
N LYS A 108 3.23 -19.98 -19.79
CA LYS A 108 3.35 -19.54 -21.18
C LYS A 108 2.62 -20.45 -22.17
N ASP A 109 2.66 -21.75 -21.93
CA ASP A 109 2.17 -22.77 -22.87
C ASP A 109 0.85 -23.41 -22.40
N LEU A 110 0.29 -22.96 -21.26
CA LEU A 110 -0.93 -23.53 -20.68
C LEU A 110 -2.18 -22.83 -21.22
N THR A 111 -3.25 -23.60 -21.41
CA THR A 111 -4.54 -23.10 -21.90
C THR A 111 -5.68 -23.60 -21.03
N GLY A 112 -6.85 -22.94 -21.14
CA GLY A 112 -8.05 -23.34 -20.41
C GLY A 112 -7.83 -23.45 -18.90
N LYS A 113 -8.31 -24.54 -18.30
CA LYS A 113 -8.30 -24.75 -16.85
C LYS A 113 -6.91 -25.01 -16.25
N GLU A 114 -6.00 -25.61 -17.02
CA GLU A 114 -4.65 -25.92 -16.55
C GLU A 114 -3.87 -24.65 -16.19
N PHE A 115 -4.10 -23.56 -16.93
CA PHE A 115 -3.57 -22.24 -16.60
C PHE A 115 -4.05 -21.75 -15.22
N LEU A 116 -5.35 -21.91 -14.93
CA LEU A 116 -5.92 -21.51 -13.63
C LEU A 116 -5.37 -22.34 -12.48
N ASP A 117 -5.23 -23.66 -12.68
CA ASP A 117 -4.63 -24.55 -11.68
C ASP A 117 -3.18 -24.15 -11.39
N GLN A 118 -2.44 -23.74 -12.41
CA GLN A 118 -1.08 -23.24 -12.27
C GLN A 118 -1.02 -21.86 -11.59
N MET A 119 -1.97 -20.97 -11.88
CA MET A 119 -2.13 -19.69 -11.16
C MET A 119 -2.37 -19.90 -9.66
N VAL A 120 -3.15 -20.91 -9.28
CA VAL A 120 -3.38 -21.27 -7.86
C VAL A 120 -2.07 -21.69 -7.18
N LYS A 121 -1.21 -22.45 -7.85
CA LYS A 121 0.12 -22.80 -7.30
C LYS A 121 0.99 -21.57 -7.14
N LEU A 122 1.03 -20.72 -8.16
CA LEU A 122 1.81 -19.49 -8.15
C LEU A 122 1.36 -18.55 -7.03
N GLU A 123 0.06 -18.41 -6.83
CA GLU A 123 -0.54 -17.66 -5.72
C GLU A 123 -0.04 -18.17 -4.35
N LYS A 124 -0.10 -19.48 -4.11
CA LYS A 124 0.38 -20.09 -2.86
C LYS A 124 1.87 -19.85 -2.60
N ILE A 125 2.70 -19.91 -3.65
CA ILE A 125 4.14 -19.62 -3.55
C ILE A 125 4.35 -18.16 -3.14
N VAL A 126 3.66 -17.24 -3.82
CA VAL A 126 3.73 -15.80 -3.51
C VAL A 126 3.23 -15.50 -2.10
N GLU A 127 2.15 -16.12 -1.64
CA GLU A 127 1.67 -16.02 -0.26
C GLU A 127 2.70 -16.51 0.76
N SER A 128 3.40 -17.61 0.45
CA SER A 128 4.44 -18.19 1.31
C SER A 128 5.65 -17.26 1.45
N ILE A 129 6.00 -16.54 0.38
CA ILE A 129 7.06 -15.51 0.39
C ILE A 129 6.64 -14.31 1.23
N VAL A 130 5.43 -13.78 1.01
CA VAL A 130 4.95 -12.60 1.75
C VAL A 130 4.84 -12.86 3.24
N SER A 131 4.47 -14.09 3.61
CA SER A 131 4.39 -14.54 4.99
C SER A 131 5.74 -14.91 5.62
N GLY A 132 6.83 -14.90 4.84
CA GLY A 132 8.18 -15.18 5.33
C GLY A 132 8.41 -16.64 5.73
N LYS A 133 7.73 -17.59 5.06
CA LYS A 133 7.77 -19.02 5.40
C LYS A 133 8.70 -19.83 4.49
N GLU A 134 8.47 -19.77 3.19
CA GLU A 134 9.15 -20.61 2.19
C GLU A 134 9.65 -19.76 1.01
N TYR A 135 10.57 -20.32 0.23
CA TYR A 135 11.16 -19.71 -0.97
C TYR A 135 11.87 -18.38 -0.73
N ILE A 136 12.36 -18.19 0.50
CA ILE A 136 13.10 -17.02 0.92
C ILE A 136 14.37 -17.40 1.66
N ASP A 137 15.40 -16.58 1.50
CA ASP A 137 16.62 -16.60 2.31
C ASP A 137 16.65 -15.35 3.18
N LYS A 138 16.64 -15.54 4.51
CA LYS A 138 16.74 -14.42 5.45
C LYS A 138 18.12 -13.77 5.37
N ARG A 139 18.15 -12.49 5.03
CA ARG A 139 19.35 -11.67 5.04
C ARG A 139 19.36 -10.84 6.30
N LYS A 140 20.46 -10.92 7.05
CA LYS A 140 20.70 -10.11 8.25
C LYS A 140 22.05 -9.42 8.12
N TYR A 141 22.03 -8.10 8.24
CA TYR A 141 23.21 -7.25 8.22
C TYR A 141 23.23 -6.40 9.49
N VAL A 142 24.34 -6.43 10.20
CA VAL A 142 24.61 -5.54 11.34
C VAL A 142 25.70 -4.57 10.91
N ILE A 143 25.38 -3.28 11.00
CA ILE A 143 26.30 -2.19 10.70
C ILE A 143 26.62 -1.50 12.01
N GLU A 144 27.87 -1.62 12.45
CA GLU A 144 28.39 -1.07 13.69
C GLU A 144 28.99 0.32 13.47
N SER A 145 29.21 1.03 14.56
CA SER A 145 29.83 2.36 14.58
C SER A 145 29.10 3.40 13.74
N ILE A 146 27.78 3.35 13.67
CA ILE A 146 26.97 4.32 12.90
C ILE A 146 26.04 5.12 13.80
N VAL A 147 25.88 6.40 13.48
CA VAL A 147 24.85 7.22 14.11
C VAL A 147 23.50 6.82 13.51
N ASN A 148 22.58 6.33 14.33
CA ASN A 148 21.28 5.79 13.91
C ASN A 148 20.07 6.61 14.43
N ASP A 149 20.32 7.69 15.17
CA ASP A 149 19.29 8.62 15.63
C ASP A 149 19.09 9.74 14.58
N ALA A 150 17.90 9.76 13.97
CA ALA A 150 17.59 10.72 12.90
C ALA A 150 17.64 12.20 13.35
N ILE A 151 17.30 12.49 14.59
CA ILE A 151 17.37 13.86 15.15
C ILE A 151 18.85 14.24 15.32
N MET A 152 19.65 13.33 15.88
CA MET A 152 21.09 13.52 16.02
C MET A 152 21.78 13.75 14.67
N ILE A 153 21.44 12.95 13.66
CA ILE A 153 21.99 13.08 12.29
C ILE A 153 21.67 14.45 11.70
N LYS A 154 20.41 14.87 11.80
CA LYS A 154 19.96 16.17 11.31
C LYS A 154 20.71 17.31 11.97
N ASP A 155 20.83 17.25 13.29
CA ASP A 155 21.47 18.27 14.09
C ASP A 155 22.98 18.32 13.84
N LEU A 156 23.65 17.17 13.83
CA LEU A 156 25.08 17.07 13.57
C LEU A 156 25.45 17.54 12.16
N ARG A 157 24.59 17.24 11.16
CA ARG A 157 24.76 17.72 9.79
C ARG A 157 24.93 19.24 9.72
N ILE A 158 24.20 20.00 10.53
CA ILE A 158 24.30 21.47 10.55
C ILE A 158 25.73 21.90 10.92
N PHE A 159 26.35 21.24 11.90
CA PHE A 159 27.72 21.56 12.33
C PHE A 159 28.78 21.06 11.36
N ILE A 160 28.59 19.86 10.80
CA ILE A 160 29.48 19.27 9.79
C ILE A 160 29.52 20.13 8.52
N GLU A 161 28.41 20.76 8.14
CA GLU A 161 28.34 21.65 6.96
C GLU A 161 29.07 22.99 7.18
N ASN A 162 29.31 23.39 8.43
CA ASN A 162 29.85 24.71 8.77
C ASN A 162 31.25 24.61 9.38
N THR A 163 32.17 23.86 8.75
CA THR A 163 33.54 23.66 9.27
C THR A 163 34.28 24.99 9.47
N VAL A 164 35.14 25.02 10.49
CA VAL A 164 36.01 26.17 10.79
C VAL A 164 37.47 25.87 10.47
N ASN A 165 38.22 26.93 10.16
CA ASN A 165 39.65 26.84 9.81
C ASN A 165 40.58 27.14 10.99
N TYR A 166 40.05 27.38 12.18
CA TYR A 166 40.85 27.58 13.40
C TYR A 166 40.84 26.31 14.25
N GLU A 167 41.95 26.08 14.95
CA GLU A 167 42.11 25.01 15.94
C GLU A 167 42.41 25.65 17.29
N ILE A 168 41.47 25.52 18.22
CA ILE A 168 41.69 25.89 19.62
C ILE A 168 42.41 24.71 20.28
N PRO A 169 43.49 24.93 21.06
CA PRO A 169 44.17 23.83 21.74
C PRO A 169 43.19 22.99 22.57
N GLY A 170 43.25 21.67 22.42
CA GLY A 170 42.33 20.75 23.07
C GLY A 170 42.75 19.29 22.92
N GLY A 171 42.25 18.45 23.84
CA GLY A 171 42.45 17.00 23.75
C GLY A 171 41.64 16.40 22.60
N LYS A 172 42.09 15.28 22.05
CA LYS A 172 41.39 14.52 21.01
C LYS A 172 41.05 13.13 21.55
N ILE A 173 39.78 12.74 21.43
CA ILE A 173 39.37 11.39 21.81
C ILE A 173 39.91 10.41 20.76
N GLU A 174 40.70 9.46 21.22
CA GLU A 174 41.21 8.39 20.40
C GLU A 174 40.23 7.21 20.34
N TYR A 175 40.31 6.47 19.25
CA TYR A 175 39.48 5.30 19.01
C TYR A 175 40.29 4.21 18.31
N GLU A 176 39.84 2.97 18.49
CA GLU A 176 40.37 1.83 17.78
C GLU A 176 40.06 1.93 16.29
N LYS A 177 41.02 1.56 15.44
CA LYS A 177 40.83 1.60 13.98
C LYS A 177 39.60 0.78 13.59
N ILE A 178 38.68 1.42 12.87
CA ILE A 178 37.48 0.80 12.32
C ILE A 178 37.62 0.56 10.82
N ASN A 179 36.99 -0.52 10.32
CA ASN A 179 36.97 -0.84 8.89
C ASN A 179 35.82 -0.09 8.20
N ILE A 180 36.09 1.14 7.77
CA ILE A 180 35.10 2.01 7.13
C ILE A 180 34.62 1.41 5.80
N ASP A 181 35.53 0.82 5.02
CA ASP A 181 35.18 0.25 3.71
C ASP A 181 34.18 -0.90 3.86
N GLU A 182 34.35 -1.77 4.87
CA GLU A 182 33.38 -2.83 5.18
C GLU A 182 32.00 -2.28 5.56
N ILE A 183 31.93 -1.16 6.30
CA ILE A 183 30.65 -0.50 6.62
C ILE A 183 29.95 -0.04 5.34
N ILE A 184 30.70 0.58 4.43
CA ILE A 184 30.17 1.08 3.17
C ILE A 184 29.76 -0.07 2.24
N GLU A 185 30.57 -1.11 2.12
CA GLU A 185 30.27 -2.31 1.34
C GLU A 185 29.00 -3.00 1.84
N LYS A 186 28.80 -3.10 3.17
CA LYS A 186 27.56 -3.65 3.75
C LYS A 186 26.34 -2.82 3.33
N VAL A 187 26.40 -1.50 3.41
CA VAL A 187 25.28 -0.62 2.99
C VAL A 187 25.01 -0.73 1.50
N GLN A 188 26.05 -0.71 0.67
CA GLN A 188 25.92 -0.84 -0.79
C GLN A 188 25.31 -2.19 -1.16
N LYS A 189 25.76 -3.28 -0.55
CA LYS A 189 25.23 -4.62 -0.77
C LYS A 189 23.75 -4.72 -0.40
N ILE A 190 23.33 -4.14 0.73
CA ILE A 190 21.91 -4.08 1.09
C ILE A 190 21.11 -3.36 -0.01
N LEU A 191 21.58 -2.20 -0.46
CA LEU A 191 20.89 -1.41 -1.47
C LEU A 191 20.82 -2.11 -2.85
N GLU A 192 21.86 -2.83 -3.23
CA GLU A 192 21.90 -3.62 -4.47
C GLU A 192 20.93 -4.79 -4.40
N GLU A 193 20.93 -5.53 -3.28
CA GLU A 193 20.01 -6.65 -3.06
C GLU A 193 18.55 -6.18 -3.03
N THR A 194 18.22 -5.11 -2.30
CA THR A 194 16.86 -4.55 -2.26
C THR A 194 16.42 -4.07 -3.64
N HIS A 195 17.27 -3.33 -4.35
CA HIS A 195 16.96 -2.86 -5.70
C HIS A 195 16.73 -4.03 -6.67
N SER A 196 17.57 -5.07 -6.60
CA SER A 196 17.42 -6.29 -7.42
C SER A 196 16.11 -7.03 -7.16
N ILE A 197 15.61 -7.00 -5.92
CA ILE A 197 14.31 -7.56 -5.55
C ILE A 197 13.16 -6.69 -6.08
N LEU A 198 13.26 -5.36 -5.92
CA LEU A 198 12.23 -4.42 -6.41
C LEU A 198 12.06 -4.51 -7.94
N THR A 199 13.17 -4.53 -8.68
CA THR A 199 13.16 -4.70 -10.14
C THR A 199 12.56 -6.05 -10.52
N TYR A 200 12.96 -7.13 -9.85
CA TYR A 200 12.41 -8.46 -10.08
C TYR A 200 10.89 -8.52 -9.92
N ILE A 201 10.33 -7.91 -8.87
CA ILE A 201 8.88 -7.89 -8.63
C ILE A 201 8.14 -7.19 -9.77
N ASN A 202 8.65 -6.04 -10.23
CA ASN A 202 8.02 -5.30 -11.33
C ASN A 202 8.04 -6.11 -12.63
N ASP A 203 9.19 -6.72 -12.96
CA ASP A 203 9.34 -7.56 -14.15
C ASP A 203 8.49 -8.83 -14.07
N PHE A 204 8.35 -9.41 -12.88
CA PHE A 204 7.49 -10.54 -12.63
C PHE A 204 6.02 -10.20 -12.91
N ILE A 205 5.52 -9.10 -12.33
CA ILE A 205 4.14 -8.66 -12.52
C ILE A 205 3.86 -8.39 -14.00
N LYS A 206 4.80 -7.73 -14.70
CA LYS A 206 4.68 -7.45 -16.13
C LYS A 206 4.61 -8.72 -16.98
N ARG A 207 5.41 -9.74 -16.66
CA ARG A 207 5.36 -11.03 -17.37
C ARG A 207 4.05 -11.77 -17.09
N LEU A 208 3.62 -11.80 -15.84
CA LEU A 208 2.36 -12.41 -15.44
C LEU A 208 1.16 -11.78 -16.15
N ASP A 209 1.12 -10.45 -16.22
CA ASP A 209 0.13 -9.67 -16.97
C ASP A 209 0.05 -10.13 -18.43
N GLY A 210 1.20 -10.21 -19.11
CA GLY A 210 1.28 -10.69 -20.48
C GLY A 210 0.88 -12.16 -20.68
N TYR A 211 1.03 -13.02 -19.66
CA TYR A 211 0.55 -14.41 -19.72
C TYR A 211 -0.95 -14.50 -19.52
N VAL A 212 -1.53 -13.71 -18.61
CA VAL A 212 -2.98 -13.64 -18.41
C VAL A 212 -3.68 -13.09 -19.65
N ASP A 213 -3.14 -12.04 -20.27
CA ASP A 213 -3.74 -11.45 -21.48
C ASP A 213 -3.74 -12.43 -22.65
N LYS A 214 -2.61 -13.10 -22.91
CA LYS A 214 -2.54 -14.13 -23.95
C LYS A 214 -3.48 -15.30 -23.69
N TRP A 215 -3.61 -15.72 -22.43
CA TRP A 215 -4.54 -16.78 -22.07
C TRP A 215 -6.00 -16.36 -22.32
N LYS A 216 -6.37 -15.11 -22.02
CA LYS A 216 -7.70 -14.55 -22.32
C LYS A 216 -8.00 -14.55 -23.82
N GLU A 217 -7.07 -14.04 -24.63
CA GLU A 217 -7.23 -14.04 -26.09
C GLU A 217 -7.45 -15.47 -26.63
N ASN A 218 -6.68 -16.44 -26.13
CA ASN A 218 -6.81 -17.83 -26.54
C ASN A 218 -8.13 -18.47 -26.09
N ILE A 219 -8.57 -18.24 -24.85
CA ILE A 219 -9.80 -18.86 -24.33
C ILE A 219 -11.05 -18.23 -24.97
N GLU A 220 -11.03 -16.92 -25.22
CA GLU A 220 -12.07 -16.22 -25.98
C GLU A 220 -12.22 -16.80 -27.38
N LEU A 221 -11.11 -17.06 -28.08
CA LEU A 221 -11.12 -17.67 -29.41
C LEU A 221 -11.74 -19.07 -29.40
N VAL A 222 -11.31 -19.94 -28.48
CA VAL A 222 -11.83 -21.31 -28.32
C VAL A 222 -13.33 -21.31 -28.01
N PHE A 223 -13.79 -20.42 -27.12
CA PHE A 223 -15.22 -20.32 -26.78
C PHE A 223 -16.03 -19.69 -27.92
N SER A 224 -15.48 -18.72 -28.65
CA SER A 224 -16.11 -18.12 -29.83
C SER A 224 -16.35 -19.16 -30.92
N GLU A 225 -15.39 -20.04 -31.18
CA GLU A 225 -15.54 -21.14 -32.14
C GLU A 225 -16.65 -22.11 -31.72
N LYS A 226 -16.67 -22.56 -30.46
CA LYS A 226 -17.74 -23.42 -29.93
C LYS A 226 -19.12 -22.77 -30.00
N MET A 227 -19.22 -21.47 -29.69
CA MET A 227 -20.48 -20.74 -29.81
C MET A 227 -20.96 -20.64 -31.27
N LYS A 228 -20.04 -20.42 -32.22
CA LYS A 228 -20.37 -20.42 -33.65
C LYS A 228 -20.89 -21.79 -34.11
N GLU A 229 -20.31 -22.89 -33.64
CA GLU A 229 -20.82 -24.23 -33.95
C GLU A 229 -22.25 -24.44 -33.43
N ILE A 230 -22.56 -23.95 -32.22
CA ILE A 230 -23.92 -24.00 -31.68
C ILE A 230 -24.86 -23.07 -32.47
N ASP A 231 -24.40 -21.88 -32.86
CA ASP A 231 -25.20 -20.95 -33.66
C ASP A 231 -25.60 -21.57 -35.01
N VAL A 232 -24.68 -22.29 -35.68
CA VAL A 232 -24.98 -23.06 -36.90
C VAL A 232 -26.03 -24.15 -36.62
N LYS A 233 -25.86 -24.93 -35.53
CA LYS A 233 -26.84 -25.97 -35.14
C LYS A 233 -28.21 -25.39 -34.82
N ILE A 234 -28.28 -24.18 -34.24
CA ILE A 234 -29.54 -23.48 -33.97
C ILE A 234 -30.26 -23.18 -35.29
N GLU A 235 -29.56 -22.65 -36.29
CA GLU A 235 -30.18 -22.31 -37.58
C GLU A 235 -30.63 -23.56 -38.35
N GLU A 236 -29.83 -24.63 -38.35
CA GLU A 236 -30.22 -25.92 -38.95
C GLU A 236 -31.47 -26.50 -38.26
N THR A 237 -31.48 -26.50 -36.92
CA THR A 237 -32.61 -27.02 -36.13
C THR A 237 -33.86 -26.16 -36.30
N LYS A 238 -33.73 -24.83 -36.45
CA LYS A 238 -34.86 -23.94 -36.74
C LYS A 238 -35.54 -24.31 -38.05
N LEU A 239 -34.75 -24.56 -39.11
CA LEU A 239 -35.28 -24.96 -40.41
C LEU A 239 -36.02 -26.30 -40.32
N GLU A 240 -35.46 -27.27 -39.58
CA GLU A 240 -36.10 -28.58 -39.36
C GLU A 240 -37.40 -28.46 -38.55
N VAL A 241 -37.35 -27.75 -37.41
CA VAL A 241 -38.52 -27.50 -36.55
C VAL A 241 -39.62 -26.78 -37.33
N GLN A 242 -39.28 -25.80 -38.17
CA GLN A 242 -40.27 -25.10 -39.00
C GLN A 242 -40.94 -26.04 -40.00
N LYS A 243 -40.19 -26.94 -40.64
CA LYS A 243 -40.76 -27.98 -41.52
C LYS A 243 -41.69 -28.92 -40.76
N ASN A 244 -41.28 -29.38 -39.57
CA ASN A 244 -42.08 -30.27 -38.72
C ASN A 244 -43.36 -29.58 -38.23
N ILE A 245 -43.28 -28.34 -37.78
CA ILE A 245 -44.45 -27.54 -37.36
C ILE A 245 -45.43 -27.36 -38.53
N ASN A 246 -44.94 -27.07 -39.73
CA ASN A 246 -45.80 -26.95 -40.92
C ASN A 246 -46.50 -28.27 -41.23
N LEU A 247 -45.81 -29.41 -41.12
CA LEU A 247 -46.40 -30.74 -41.29
C LEU A 247 -47.45 -31.04 -40.21
N LEU A 248 -47.16 -30.72 -38.95
CA LEU A 248 -48.09 -30.88 -37.83
C LEU A 248 -49.35 -30.03 -38.01
N ARG A 249 -49.20 -28.77 -38.46
CA ARG A 249 -50.34 -27.89 -38.77
C ARG A 249 -51.21 -28.45 -39.89
N LYS A 250 -50.59 -28.99 -40.95
CA LYS A 250 -51.32 -29.63 -42.05
C LYS A 250 -52.08 -30.87 -41.56
N LYS A 251 -51.44 -31.75 -40.78
CA LYS A 251 -52.10 -32.94 -40.21
C LYS A 251 -53.23 -32.58 -39.23
N LEU A 252 -53.05 -31.53 -38.43
CA LEU A 252 -54.10 -30.99 -37.57
C LEU A 252 -55.33 -30.60 -38.39
N GLU A 253 -55.14 -29.86 -39.48
CA GLU A 253 -56.24 -29.43 -40.36
C GLU A 253 -56.92 -30.63 -41.04
N GLU A 254 -56.15 -31.61 -41.50
CA GLU A 254 -56.66 -32.87 -42.05
C GLU A 254 -57.50 -33.65 -41.02
N GLU A 255 -57.00 -33.82 -39.79
CA GLU A 255 -57.74 -34.52 -38.72
C GLU A 255 -59.01 -33.78 -38.30
N ILE A 256 -58.97 -32.45 -38.18
CA ILE A 256 -60.16 -31.63 -37.89
C ILE A 256 -61.21 -31.82 -38.99
N ASN A 257 -60.79 -31.82 -40.26
CA ASN A 257 -61.71 -32.03 -41.39
C ASN A 257 -62.31 -33.44 -41.38
N VAL A 258 -61.52 -34.47 -41.05
CA VAL A 258 -62.03 -35.85 -40.87
C VAL A 258 -63.07 -35.93 -39.75
N ILE A 259 -62.85 -35.24 -38.63
CA ILE A 259 -63.82 -35.18 -37.52
C ILE A 259 -65.11 -34.50 -37.99
N LYS A 260 -65.00 -33.33 -38.64
CA LYS A 260 -66.18 -32.62 -39.18
C LYS A 260 -66.97 -33.48 -40.16
N GLU A 261 -66.31 -34.10 -41.14
CA GLU A 261 -66.97 -34.97 -42.12
C GLU A 261 -67.56 -36.25 -41.49
N ARG A 262 -67.01 -36.73 -40.37
CA ARG A 262 -67.57 -37.87 -39.62
C ARG A 262 -68.86 -37.52 -38.89
N HIS A 263 -68.93 -36.36 -38.25
CA HIS A 263 -70.10 -35.94 -37.46
C HIS A 263 -71.19 -35.29 -38.33
N LYS A 264 -70.83 -34.74 -39.49
CA LYS A 264 -71.72 -34.05 -40.42
C LYS A 264 -72.96 -34.84 -40.85
N PRO A 265 -72.89 -36.13 -41.29
CA PRO A 265 -74.09 -36.87 -41.66
C PRO A 265 -75.07 -37.04 -40.50
N THR A 266 -74.56 -37.23 -39.28
CA THR A 266 -75.38 -37.36 -38.07
C THR A 266 -76.07 -36.04 -37.74
N ILE A 267 -75.33 -34.93 -37.76
CA ILE A 267 -75.87 -33.58 -37.55
C ILE A 267 -76.94 -33.25 -38.61
N GLU A 268 -76.64 -33.43 -39.90
CA GLU A 268 -77.58 -33.17 -41.00
C GLU A 268 -78.84 -34.04 -40.91
N THR A 269 -78.73 -35.28 -40.42
CA THR A 269 -79.88 -36.16 -40.22
C THR A 269 -80.76 -35.68 -39.07
N ILE A 270 -80.18 -35.23 -37.97
CA ILE A 270 -80.92 -34.67 -36.83
C ILE A 270 -81.59 -33.35 -37.24
N GLU A 271 -80.88 -32.47 -37.97
CA GLU A 271 -81.42 -31.21 -38.50
C GLU A 271 -82.62 -31.44 -39.43
N LYS A 272 -82.53 -32.39 -40.37
CA LYS A 272 -83.66 -32.75 -41.24
C LYS A 272 -84.87 -33.24 -40.44
N ARG A 273 -84.66 -34.10 -39.44
CA ARG A 273 -85.75 -34.59 -38.57
C ARG A 273 -86.36 -33.45 -37.75
N ILE A 274 -85.56 -32.49 -37.29
CA ILE A 274 -86.05 -31.29 -36.62
C ILE A 274 -86.94 -30.48 -37.56
N ASP A 275 -86.53 -30.27 -38.81
CA ASP A 275 -87.31 -29.51 -39.79
C ASP A 275 -88.61 -30.22 -40.18
N GLU A 276 -88.57 -31.54 -40.37
CA GLU A 276 -89.76 -32.38 -40.59
C GLU A 276 -90.73 -32.27 -39.42
N ILE A 277 -90.26 -32.46 -38.18
CA ILE A 277 -91.09 -32.34 -36.96
C ILE A 277 -91.64 -30.90 -36.82
N LYS A 278 -90.85 -29.86 -37.10
CA LYS A 278 -91.33 -28.47 -37.09
C LYS A 278 -92.44 -28.24 -38.11
N SER A 279 -92.31 -28.82 -39.31
CA SER A 279 -93.34 -28.74 -40.35
C SER A 279 -94.62 -29.47 -39.94
N GLU A 280 -94.51 -30.66 -39.34
CA GLU A 280 -95.66 -31.43 -38.82
C GLU A 280 -96.34 -30.72 -37.65
N ILE A 281 -95.57 -30.13 -36.73
CA ILE A 281 -96.10 -29.29 -35.64
C ILE A 281 -96.94 -28.17 -36.23
N LYS A 282 -96.42 -27.46 -37.25
CA LYS A 282 -97.15 -26.36 -37.90
C LYS A 282 -98.44 -26.84 -38.57
N THR A 283 -98.41 -27.97 -39.28
CA THR A 283 -99.61 -28.55 -39.89
C THR A 283 -100.65 -28.96 -38.83
N ILE A 284 -100.23 -29.59 -37.73
CA ILE A 284 -101.14 -29.95 -36.64
C ILE A 284 -101.67 -28.71 -35.91
N GLU A 285 -100.88 -27.65 -35.75
CA GLU A 285 -101.34 -26.39 -35.19
C GLU A 285 -102.43 -25.76 -36.09
N GLU A 286 -102.26 -25.77 -37.41
CA GLU A 286 -103.27 -25.33 -38.38
C GLU A 286 -104.53 -26.22 -38.36
N GLU A 287 -104.38 -27.54 -38.21
CA GLU A 287 -105.51 -28.49 -38.09
C GLU A 287 -106.28 -28.31 -36.78
N ILE A 288 -105.60 -28.05 -35.66
CA ILE A 288 -106.23 -27.71 -34.38
C ILE A 288 -107.00 -26.41 -34.50
N GLU A 289 -106.45 -25.39 -35.16
CA GLU A 289 -107.10 -24.09 -35.36
C GLU A 289 -108.37 -24.24 -36.21
N LYS A 290 -108.31 -25.02 -37.30
CA LYS A 290 -109.48 -25.39 -38.11
C LYS A 290 -110.50 -26.19 -37.30
N ALA A 291 -110.08 -27.21 -36.55
CA ALA A 291 -110.98 -28.04 -35.76
C ALA A 291 -111.70 -27.25 -34.64
N LYS A 292 -111.03 -26.27 -34.03
CA LYS A 292 -111.64 -25.31 -33.08
C LYS A 292 -112.71 -24.43 -33.74
N GLN A 293 -112.49 -23.96 -34.97
CA GLN A 293 -113.47 -23.14 -35.72
C GLN A 293 -114.76 -23.91 -36.06
N TYR A 294 -114.70 -25.23 -36.24
CA TYR A 294 -115.85 -26.08 -36.57
C TYR A 294 -116.49 -26.78 -35.36
N GLY A 295 -116.09 -26.47 -34.12
CA GLY A 295 -116.66 -27.05 -32.90
C GLY A 295 -116.39 -28.56 -32.69
N LYS A 296 -115.33 -29.10 -33.31
CA LYS A 296 -114.93 -30.51 -33.16
C LYS A 296 -114.00 -30.72 -31.95
N ASP A 297 -114.02 -31.92 -31.38
CA ASP A 297 -113.10 -32.32 -30.31
C ASP A 297 -111.64 -32.30 -30.82
N THR A 298 -110.76 -31.67 -30.04
CA THR A 298 -109.33 -31.45 -30.37
C THR A 298 -108.39 -32.20 -29.43
N SER A 299 -108.91 -33.03 -28.52
CA SER A 299 -108.14 -33.75 -27.52
C SER A 299 -106.98 -34.58 -28.12
N ASP A 300 -107.26 -35.39 -29.14
CA ASP A 300 -106.26 -36.26 -29.77
C ASP A 300 -105.21 -35.48 -30.56
N LEU A 301 -105.61 -34.40 -31.26
CA LEU A 301 -104.69 -33.52 -31.97
C LEU A 301 -103.78 -32.75 -31.00
N LYS A 302 -104.29 -32.29 -29.86
CA LYS A 302 -103.48 -31.66 -28.81
C LYS A 302 -102.50 -32.65 -28.17
N LYS A 303 -102.89 -33.91 -28.00
CA LYS A 303 -102.01 -34.97 -27.51
C LYS A 303 -100.86 -35.22 -28.50
N LYS A 304 -101.19 -35.38 -29.79
CA LYS A 304 -100.20 -35.54 -30.87
C LYS A 304 -99.28 -34.32 -31.00
N LEU A 305 -99.81 -33.10 -30.85
CA LEU A 305 -99.01 -31.88 -30.81
C LEU A 305 -98.02 -31.86 -29.64
N ASN A 306 -98.45 -32.27 -28.45
CA ASN A 306 -97.57 -32.35 -27.28
C ASN A 306 -96.48 -33.42 -27.46
N ASP A 307 -96.81 -34.56 -28.05
CA ASP A 307 -95.85 -35.63 -28.34
C ASP A 307 -94.82 -35.18 -29.39
N LEU A 308 -95.25 -34.45 -30.43
CA LEU A 308 -94.35 -33.84 -31.42
C LEU A 308 -93.48 -32.75 -30.80
N LYS A 309 -94.03 -31.87 -29.94
CA LYS A 309 -93.25 -30.85 -29.22
C LYS A 309 -92.21 -31.47 -28.28
N LYS A 310 -92.55 -32.61 -27.66
CA LYS A 310 -91.60 -33.39 -26.86
C LYS A 310 -90.49 -33.98 -27.74
N THR A 311 -90.85 -34.58 -28.87
CA THR A 311 -89.90 -35.14 -29.84
C THR A 311 -88.96 -34.08 -30.42
N LEU A 312 -89.49 -32.88 -30.72
CA LEU A 312 -88.69 -31.74 -31.15
C LEU A 312 -87.64 -31.36 -30.10
N LYS A 313 -88.06 -31.27 -28.84
CA LYS A 313 -87.15 -30.93 -27.74
C LYS A 313 -86.06 -31.99 -27.54
N ASP A 314 -86.43 -33.27 -27.65
CA ASP A 314 -85.47 -34.37 -27.54
C ASP A 314 -84.47 -34.34 -28.71
N LEU A 315 -84.92 -34.05 -29.94
CA LEU A 315 -84.03 -33.88 -31.12
C LEU A 315 -83.13 -32.64 -31.02
N GLU A 316 -83.63 -31.52 -30.49
CA GLU A 316 -82.82 -30.32 -30.24
C GLU A 316 -81.71 -30.59 -29.21
N GLU A 317 -81.99 -31.39 -28.18
CA GLU A 317 -80.97 -31.84 -27.21
C GLU A 317 -79.99 -32.82 -27.86
N GLU A 318 -80.45 -33.78 -28.68
CA GLU A 318 -79.57 -34.67 -29.46
C GLU A 318 -78.64 -33.89 -30.40
N LEU A 319 -79.15 -32.85 -31.08
CA LEU A 319 -78.35 -31.98 -31.95
C LEU A 319 -77.27 -31.23 -31.14
N ARG A 320 -77.66 -30.70 -29.97
CA ARG A 320 -76.74 -30.02 -29.06
C ARG A 320 -75.66 -30.97 -28.56
N GLU A 321 -76.02 -32.18 -28.15
CA GLU A 321 -75.05 -33.19 -27.73
C GLU A 321 -74.11 -33.61 -28.85
N ALA A 322 -74.61 -33.81 -30.07
CA ALA A 322 -73.80 -34.18 -31.23
C ALA A 322 -72.78 -33.09 -31.58
N ASN A 323 -73.22 -31.82 -31.61
CA ASN A 323 -72.33 -30.68 -31.81
C ASN A 323 -71.27 -30.58 -30.71
N LYS A 324 -71.68 -30.74 -29.45
CA LYS A 324 -70.76 -30.72 -28.31
C LYS A 324 -69.70 -31.84 -28.41
N ARG A 325 -70.08 -33.06 -28.78
CA ARG A 325 -69.14 -34.17 -28.95
C ARG A 325 -68.12 -33.88 -30.07
N MET A 326 -68.57 -33.29 -31.17
CA MET A 326 -67.68 -32.85 -32.25
C MET A 326 -66.70 -31.77 -31.78
N GLU A 327 -67.19 -30.75 -31.05
CA GLU A 327 -66.36 -29.67 -30.49
C GLU A 327 -65.33 -30.21 -29.48
N ASP A 328 -65.75 -31.07 -28.56
CA ASP A 328 -64.87 -31.70 -27.56
C ASP A 328 -63.77 -32.54 -28.24
N GLU A 329 -64.10 -33.28 -29.31
CA GLU A 329 -63.11 -34.02 -30.11
C GLU A 329 -62.13 -33.09 -30.82
N ILE A 330 -62.60 -32.00 -31.43
CA ILE A 330 -61.75 -30.99 -32.07
C ILE A 330 -60.80 -30.35 -31.05
N GLU A 331 -61.30 -29.95 -29.88
CA GLU A 331 -60.50 -29.32 -28.82
C GLU A 331 -59.40 -30.28 -28.33
N SER A 332 -59.75 -31.56 -28.13
CA SER A 332 -58.80 -32.61 -27.75
C SER A 332 -57.65 -32.77 -28.76
N VAL A 333 -57.98 -32.81 -30.06
CA VAL A 333 -56.98 -32.88 -31.13
C VAL A 333 -56.12 -31.62 -31.19
N GLN A 334 -56.74 -30.43 -31.11
CA GLN A 334 -56.02 -29.16 -31.08
C GLN A 334 -55.02 -29.09 -29.91
N LYS A 335 -55.43 -29.52 -28.72
CA LYS A 335 -54.57 -29.58 -27.55
C LYS A 335 -53.37 -30.50 -27.78
N ARG A 336 -53.59 -31.71 -28.29
CA ARG A 336 -52.50 -32.66 -28.60
C ARG A 336 -51.49 -32.09 -29.60
N TYR A 337 -51.95 -31.47 -30.67
CA TYR A 337 -51.04 -30.87 -31.67
C TYR A 337 -50.31 -29.64 -31.14
N LYS A 338 -50.94 -28.86 -30.25
CA LYS A 338 -50.28 -27.76 -29.54
C LYS A 338 -49.10 -28.27 -28.70
N GLU A 339 -49.31 -29.33 -27.92
CA GLU A 339 -48.24 -29.96 -27.12
C GLU A 339 -47.10 -30.48 -28.01
N MET A 340 -47.40 -31.08 -29.17
CA MET A 340 -46.38 -31.52 -30.13
C MET A 340 -45.58 -30.34 -30.71
N ILE A 341 -46.24 -29.23 -31.07
CA ILE A 341 -45.57 -28.01 -31.56
C ILE A 341 -44.68 -27.38 -30.48
N GLU A 342 -45.15 -27.34 -29.23
CA GLU A 342 -44.35 -26.88 -28.09
C GLU A 342 -43.11 -27.77 -27.89
N SER A 343 -43.26 -29.09 -27.98
CA SER A 343 -42.13 -30.03 -27.90
C SER A 343 -41.08 -29.83 -29.01
N GLU A 344 -41.50 -29.46 -30.23
CA GLU A 344 -40.55 -29.14 -31.30
C GLU A 344 -39.79 -27.83 -31.01
N ASN A 345 -40.47 -26.80 -30.52
CA ASN A 345 -39.84 -25.52 -30.15
C ASN A 345 -38.85 -25.66 -28.98
N GLU A 346 -39.10 -26.58 -28.04
CA GLU A 346 -38.18 -26.87 -26.93
C GLU A 346 -36.81 -27.36 -27.40
N LYS A 347 -36.71 -27.97 -28.60
CA LYS A 347 -35.40 -28.37 -29.17
C LYS A 347 -34.49 -27.16 -29.40
N ILE A 348 -35.02 -26.08 -29.97
CA ILE A 348 -34.28 -24.83 -30.22
C ILE A 348 -33.90 -24.16 -28.89
N LYS A 349 -34.82 -24.14 -27.93
CA LYS A 349 -34.60 -23.56 -26.59
C LYS A 349 -33.46 -24.25 -25.85
N ARG A 350 -33.32 -25.58 -25.97
CA ARG A 350 -32.19 -26.32 -25.38
C ARG A 350 -30.84 -25.86 -25.94
N LEU A 351 -30.74 -25.62 -27.25
CA LEU A 351 -29.52 -25.12 -27.88
C LEU A 351 -29.19 -23.69 -27.45
N TYR A 352 -30.19 -22.81 -27.34
CA TYR A 352 -29.98 -21.47 -26.77
C TYR A 352 -29.46 -21.52 -25.34
N ASN A 353 -29.99 -22.43 -24.51
CA ASN A 353 -29.49 -22.62 -23.14
C ASN A 353 -28.06 -23.19 -23.11
N GLU A 354 -27.69 -24.06 -24.05
CA GLU A 354 -26.32 -24.58 -24.18
C GLU A 354 -25.33 -23.47 -24.56
N ARG A 355 -25.69 -22.63 -25.53
CA ARG A 355 -24.92 -21.44 -25.92
C ARG A 355 -24.71 -20.49 -24.74
N GLU A 356 -25.77 -20.23 -23.98
CA GLU A 356 -25.70 -19.35 -22.81
C GLU A 356 -24.81 -19.94 -21.69
N LYS A 357 -24.84 -21.27 -21.49
CA LYS A 357 -23.93 -21.94 -20.56
C LYS A 357 -22.46 -21.74 -20.94
N LEU A 358 -22.12 -21.85 -22.23
CA LEU A 358 -20.74 -21.56 -22.69
C LEU A 358 -20.33 -20.12 -22.39
N ARG A 359 -21.24 -19.16 -22.55
CA ARG A 359 -20.97 -17.74 -22.25
C ARG A 359 -20.68 -17.54 -20.76
N LEU A 360 -21.52 -18.09 -19.91
CA LEU A 360 -21.34 -18.01 -18.45
C LEU A 360 -20.08 -18.74 -17.98
N GLU A 361 -19.70 -19.83 -18.64
CA GLU A 361 -18.45 -20.55 -18.35
C GLU A 361 -17.21 -19.72 -18.68
N LEU A 362 -17.19 -19.06 -19.85
CA LEU A 362 -16.11 -18.13 -20.23
C LEU A 362 -15.97 -17.00 -19.20
N GLU A 363 -17.08 -16.32 -18.87
CA GLU A 363 -17.10 -15.24 -17.89
C GLU A 363 -16.60 -15.69 -16.51
N ALA A 364 -16.95 -16.91 -16.09
CA ALA A 364 -16.50 -17.49 -14.83
C ALA A 364 -14.98 -17.74 -14.83
N LEU A 365 -14.44 -18.29 -15.92
CA LEU A 365 -13.01 -18.56 -16.07
C LEU A 365 -12.19 -17.26 -16.07
N GLU A 366 -12.63 -16.25 -16.81
CA GLU A 366 -11.98 -14.93 -16.84
C GLU A 366 -11.99 -14.24 -15.47
N LYS A 367 -13.14 -14.30 -14.78
CA LYS A 367 -13.27 -13.74 -13.44
C LYS A 367 -12.34 -14.43 -12.45
N GLU A 368 -12.22 -15.75 -12.53
CA GLU A 368 -11.28 -16.50 -11.71
C GLU A 368 -9.83 -16.09 -12.01
N ALA A 369 -9.43 -16.05 -13.29
CA ALA A 369 -8.08 -15.61 -13.68
C ALA A 369 -7.74 -14.22 -13.13
N ASN A 370 -8.64 -13.25 -13.28
CA ASN A 370 -8.46 -11.88 -12.77
C ASN A 370 -8.33 -11.86 -11.24
N THR A 371 -9.17 -12.63 -10.54
CA THR A 371 -9.13 -12.72 -9.07
C THR A 371 -7.77 -13.25 -8.59
N ARG A 372 -7.24 -14.28 -9.27
CA ARG A 372 -5.93 -14.87 -8.94
C ARG A 372 -4.79 -13.92 -9.26
N TYR A 373 -4.82 -13.28 -10.43
CA TYR A 373 -3.86 -12.26 -10.83
C TYR A 373 -3.79 -11.12 -9.80
N ASP A 374 -4.94 -10.57 -9.42
CA ASP A 374 -5.02 -9.47 -8.46
C ASP A 374 -4.49 -9.87 -7.08
N SER A 375 -4.77 -11.11 -6.65
CA SER A 375 -4.24 -11.66 -5.40
C SER A 375 -2.71 -11.75 -5.43
N ILE A 376 -2.14 -12.36 -6.48
CA ILE A 376 -0.68 -12.45 -6.70
C ILE A 376 -0.05 -11.06 -6.70
N ARG A 377 -0.59 -10.15 -7.53
CA ARG A 377 -0.09 -8.78 -7.68
C ARG A 377 -0.13 -8.03 -6.35
N LYS A 378 -1.25 -8.09 -5.62
CA LYS A 378 -1.41 -7.42 -4.32
C LYS A 378 -0.41 -7.94 -3.30
N ASN A 379 -0.19 -9.25 -3.26
CA ASN A 379 0.75 -9.88 -2.35
C ASN A 379 2.20 -9.49 -2.67
N LEU A 380 2.59 -9.49 -3.95
CA LEU A 380 3.91 -8.99 -4.37
C LEU A 380 4.10 -7.50 -4.07
N MET A 381 3.06 -6.67 -4.22
CA MET A 381 3.13 -5.25 -3.85
C MET A 381 3.32 -5.05 -2.34
N LYS A 382 2.66 -5.85 -1.49
CA LYS A 382 2.91 -5.82 -0.04
C LYS A 382 4.37 -6.18 0.28
N TYR A 383 4.93 -7.17 -0.43
CA TYR A 383 6.33 -7.53 -0.25
C TYR A 383 7.28 -6.42 -0.70
N ARG A 384 6.99 -5.82 -1.85
CA ARG A 384 7.70 -4.65 -2.38
C ARG A 384 7.76 -3.52 -1.35
N ASP A 385 6.64 -3.22 -0.69
CA ASP A 385 6.59 -2.18 0.35
C ASP A 385 7.49 -2.51 1.55
N LYS A 386 7.51 -3.78 2.01
CA LYS A 386 8.44 -4.22 3.06
C LYS A 386 9.90 -4.00 2.67
N ILE A 387 10.27 -4.30 1.43
CA ILE A 387 11.63 -4.08 0.91
C ILE A 387 11.95 -2.59 0.81
N MET A 388 10.99 -1.75 0.41
CA MET A 388 11.18 -0.30 0.37
C MET A 388 11.41 0.34 1.74
N GLU A 389 10.85 -0.23 2.82
CA GLU A 389 11.12 0.25 4.19
C GLU A 389 12.60 0.08 4.57
N ILE A 390 13.31 -0.91 4.01
CA ILE A 390 14.76 -1.09 4.20
C ILE A 390 15.53 0.07 3.57
N GLU A 391 15.21 0.45 2.34
CA GLU A 391 15.83 1.59 1.67
C GLU A 391 15.54 2.90 2.41
N LYS A 392 14.30 3.09 2.90
CA LYS A 392 13.94 4.25 3.74
C LYS A 392 14.73 4.28 5.04
N LYS A 393 14.96 3.14 5.67
CA LYS A 393 15.77 3.05 6.88
C LYS A 393 17.23 3.44 6.63
N ILE A 394 17.81 3.03 5.50
CA ILE A 394 19.14 3.50 5.07
C ILE A 394 19.14 5.01 4.84
N LEU A 395 18.14 5.54 4.12
CA LEU A 395 18.02 6.99 3.91
C LEU A 395 17.88 7.76 5.23
N GLY A 396 17.16 7.20 6.21
CA GLY A 396 16.99 7.78 7.54
C GLY A 396 18.27 7.90 8.36
N ILE A 397 19.28 7.07 8.05
CA ILE A 397 20.61 7.16 8.67
C ILE A 397 21.66 7.86 7.78
N SER A 398 21.23 8.45 6.68
CA SER A 398 22.12 9.06 5.70
C SER A 398 22.00 10.58 5.69
N VAL A 399 23.09 11.23 5.30
CA VAL A 399 23.15 12.68 5.05
C VAL A 399 23.57 12.95 3.62
N LEU A 400 23.24 14.14 3.13
CA LEU A 400 23.91 14.66 1.94
C LEU A 400 25.39 14.85 2.25
N LEU A 401 26.24 14.51 1.29
CA LEU A 401 27.69 14.72 1.41
C LEU A 401 27.95 16.21 1.70
N PRO A 402 28.67 16.55 2.78
CA PRO A 402 28.94 17.94 3.12
C PRO A 402 29.77 18.64 2.05
N THR A 403 29.65 19.96 1.92
CA THR A 403 30.48 20.74 0.98
C THR A 403 31.98 20.59 1.26
N SER A 404 32.36 20.43 2.53
CA SER A 404 33.75 20.16 2.92
C SER A 404 34.24 18.75 2.54
N GLY A 405 33.37 17.85 2.07
CA GLY A 405 33.68 16.50 1.57
C GLY A 405 33.86 15.43 2.65
N GLU A 406 34.26 14.23 2.27
CA GLU A 406 34.53 13.11 3.19
C GLU A 406 35.68 13.38 4.16
N GLY A 407 35.66 12.75 5.33
CA GLY A 407 36.81 12.77 6.25
C GLY A 407 36.42 12.72 7.72
N LYS A 408 37.40 13.06 8.58
CA LYS A 408 37.25 13.06 10.03
C LYS A 408 36.81 14.44 10.50
N TYR A 409 35.64 14.52 11.12
CA TYR A 409 35.05 15.72 11.69
C TYR A 409 35.23 15.71 13.20
N LEU A 410 35.99 16.67 13.70
CA LEU A 410 36.29 16.89 15.10
C LEU A 410 35.27 17.86 15.69
N VAL A 411 34.35 17.31 16.49
CA VAL A 411 33.30 18.05 17.16
C VAL A 411 33.79 18.50 18.53
N PRO A 412 33.91 19.81 18.79
CA PRO A 412 34.40 20.30 20.06
C PRO A 412 33.36 20.16 21.16
N LEU A 413 33.84 19.82 22.35
CA LEU A 413 33.12 19.95 23.61
C LEU A 413 33.99 20.74 24.58
N ALA A 414 33.43 21.76 25.21
CA ALA A 414 34.15 22.43 26.29
C ALA A 414 33.95 21.66 27.59
N VAL A 415 35.06 21.34 28.26
CA VAL A 415 35.10 20.68 29.56
C VAL A 415 35.54 21.70 30.59
N ILE A 416 34.70 21.92 31.59
CA ILE A 416 34.97 22.82 32.71
C ILE A 416 35.00 21.98 33.98
N MET A 417 36.11 22.09 34.70
CA MET A 417 36.31 21.42 35.98
C MET A 417 36.35 22.45 37.11
N TYR A 418 35.47 22.27 38.07
CA TYR A 418 35.38 23.07 39.29
C TYR A 418 35.97 22.30 40.46
N GLY A 419 36.72 23.01 41.31
CA GLY A 419 37.25 22.48 42.55
C GLY A 419 36.61 23.11 43.77
N LYS A 420 36.33 22.31 44.80
CA LYS A 420 36.01 22.78 46.14
C LYS A 420 36.52 21.78 47.17
N ASN A 421 37.52 22.16 47.96
CA ASN A 421 38.22 21.23 48.85
C ASN A 421 38.76 20.02 48.04
N SER A 422 38.38 18.79 48.42
CA SER A 422 38.68 17.54 47.70
C SER A 422 37.63 17.15 46.65
N GLU A 423 36.53 17.90 46.53
CA GLU A 423 35.46 17.60 45.57
C GLU A 423 35.73 18.26 44.22
N THR A 424 35.46 17.50 43.16
CA THR A 424 35.53 17.95 41.77
C THR A 424 34.16 17.84 41.14
N ARG A 425 33.77 18.88 40.38
CA ARG A 425 32.55 18.88 39.59
C ARG A 425 32.88 19.22 38.15
N TYR A 426 32.31 18.46 37.22
CA TYR A 426 32.42 18.73 35.79
C TYR A 426 31.18 19.42 35.26
N MET A 427 31.39 20.23 34.23
CA MET A 427 30.37 20.73 33.33
C MET A 427 30.88 20.59 31.90
N THR A 428 30.03 20.10 31.01
CA THR A 428 30.34 20.00 29.59
C THR A 428 29.44 20.95 28.81
N ILE A 429 30.01 21.60 27.81
CA ILE A 429 29.28 22.40 26.82
C ILE A 429 29.45 21.69 25.48
N THR A 430 28.37 21.10 24.98
CA THR A 430 28.31 20.51 23.64
C THR A 430 28.03 21.60 22.60
N PRO A 431 28.10 21.31 21.30
CA PRO A 431 27.73 22.28 20.27
C PRO A 431 26.37 22.95 20.51
N LEU A 432 26.31 24.27 20.29
CA LEU A 432 25.14 25.12 20.56
C LEU A 432 24.76 25.95 19.32
N MET A 433 23.50 26.38 19.27
CA MET A 433 23.02 27.34 18.28
C MET A 433 22.41 28.57 18.95
N PHE A 434 22.86 29.76 18.58
CA PHE A 434 22.29 31.04 19.00
C PHE A 434 21.36 31.58 17.92
N GLU A 435 20.23 32.13 18.30
CA GLU A 435 19.29 32.76 17.37
C GLU A 435 18.90 34.15 17.86
N HIS A 436 18.98 35.13 16.97
CA HIS A 436 18.51 36.48 17.26
C HIS A 436 16.97 36.52 17.20
N THR A 437 16.34 36.75 18.36
CA THR A 437 14.88 36.86 18.48
C THR A 437 14.48 38.28 18.85
N GLY A 438 14.53 39.22 17.89
CA GLY A 438 14.01 40.57 18.11
C GLY A 438 14.28 41.57 16.99
N ARG A 439 13.32 42.47 16.73
CA ARG A 439 13.48 43.63 15.83
C ARG A 439 13.91 44.92 16.54
N ILE A 440 13.77 45.01 17.87
CA ILE A 440 13.92 46.28 18.64
C ILE A 440 14.92 46.17 19.81
N ALA A 441 15.11 44.98 20.38
CA ALA A 441 16.20 44.69 21.32
C ALA A 441 16.73 43.28 21.02
N SER A 442 18.03 43.13 20.84
CA SER A 442 18.69 41.87 20.50
C SER A 442 18.61 40.88 21.67
N ARG A 443 17.50 40.15 21.79
CA ARG A 443 17.40 38.99 22.68
C ARG A 443 17.91 37.77 21.94
N ILE A 444 19.06 37.26 22.34
CA ILE A 444 19.59 35.98 21.85
C ILE A 444 18.88 34.85 22.60
N ARG A 445 18.30 33.92 21.84
CA ARG A 445 17.93 32.60 22.36
C ARG A 445 19.08 31.64 22.11
N ILE A 446 19.46 30.93 23.16
CA ILE A 446 20.47 29.87 23.09
C ILE A 446 19.72 28.56 23.08
N TYR A 447 19.90 27.78 22.01
CA TYR A 447 19.41 26.41 21.92
C TYR A 447 20.59 25.48 22.12
N SER A 448 20.53 24.70 23.19
CA SER A 448 21.35 23.49 23.27
C SER A 448 20.84 22.50 22.24
N VAL A 449 21.75 21.93 21.46
CA VAL A 449 21.40 20.87 20.53
C VAL A 449 21.27 19.57 21.33
N GLU A 450 20.05 19.35 21.83
CA GLU A 450 19.77 18.35 22.86
C GLU A 450 20.13 16.92 22.41
N SER A 451 19.99 16.61 21.11
CA SER A 451 20.38 15.32 20.54
C SER A 451 21.89 15.06 20.66
N ILE A 452 22.73 16.04 20.29
CA ILE A 452 24.19 15.98 20.43
C ILE A 452 24.57 15.88 21.90
N ASN A 453 23.94 16.68 22.77
CA ASN A 453 24.19 16.62 24.21
C ASN A 453 23.87 15.24 24.78
N LYS A 454 22.69 14.68 24.49
CA LYS A 454 22.30 13.33 24.92
C LYS A 454 23.24 12.27 24.38
N HIS A 455 23.66 12.38 23.11
CA HIS A 455 24.55 11.41 22.49
C HIS A 455 25.92 11.38 23.16
N LEU A 456 26.43 12.54 23.57
CA LEU A 456 27.78 12.75 24.12
C LEU A 456 27.83 12.84 25.66
N ALA A 457 26.69 12.79 26.36
CA ALA A 457 26.61 12.93 27.81
C ALA A 457 27.51 11.94 28.58
N TRP A 458 27.75 10.77 28.01
CA TRP A 458 28.60 9.73 28.61
C TRP A 458 30.09 10.12 28.68
N ILE A 459 30.53 11.14 27.94
CA ILE A 459 31.94 11.59 27.92
C ILE A 459 32.43 11.95 29.32
N ILE A 460 31.55 12.41 30.21
CA ILE A 460 31.90 12.70 31.61
C ILE A 460 32.60 11.51 32.28
N ASN A 461 32.23 10.28 31.91
CA ASN A 461 32.77 9.04 32.47
C ASN A 461 34.22 8.75 32.03
N ILE A 462 34.71 9.40 30.97
CA ILE A 462 36.08 9.20 30.46
C ILE A 462 37.02 10.35 30.79
N LEU A 463 36.53 11.47 31.36
CA LEU A 463 37.34 12.65 31.66
C LEU A 463 38.42 12.39 32.72
N GLU A 464 38.19 11.41 33.60
CA GLU A 464 39.12 11.01 34.66
C GLU A 464 40.15 9.97 34.21
N GLN A 465 40.04 9.45 32.97
CA GLN A 465 41.05 8.55 32.44
C GLN A 465 42.40 9.29 32.39
N PRO A 466 43.50 8.72 32.91
CA PRO A 466 44.77 9.44 33.06
C PRO A 466 45.26 10.10 31.77
N ARG A 467 45.05 9.43 30.64
CA ARG A 467 45.41 9.94 29.31
C ARG A 467 44.60 11.17 28.90
N ILE A 468 43.28 11.12 29.06
CA ILE A 468 42.39 12.25 28.75
C ILE A 468 42.67 13.39 29.71
N ARG A 469 42.80 13.09 31.01
CA ARG A 469 43.12 14.08 32.04
C ARG A 469 44.41 14.83 31.75
N ALA A 470 45.47 14.13 31.35
CA ALA A 470 46.75 14.74 30.95
C ALA A 470 46.59 15.69 29.75
N GLN A 471 45.86 15.27 28.70
CA GLN A 471 45.59 16.13 27.54
C GLN A 471 44.80 17.38 27.91
N LEU A 472 43.79 17.25 28.78
CA LEU A 472 43.00 18.39 29.24
C LEU A 472 43.88 19.38 30.03
N ASP A 473 44.71 18.89 30.95
CA ASP A 473 45.58 19.73 31.78
C ASP A 473 46.66 20.45 30.95
N GLU A 474 47.23 19.77 29.95
CA GLU A 474 48.16 20.36 28.97
C GLU A 474 47.47 21.47 28.15
N ASN A 475 46.22 21.25 27.73
CA ASN A 475 45.42 22.18 26.94
C ASN A 475 44.47 23.04 27.79
N ASN A 476 44.86 23.37 29.02
CA ASN A 476 44.03 24.16 29.91
C ASN A 476 44.01 25.63 29.46
N LEU A 477 42.98 26.01 28.72
CA LEU A 477 42.71 27.37 28.23
C LEU A 477 42.73 28.42 29.34
N PHE A 478 42.38 28.04 30.58
CA PHE A 478 42.41 28.94 31.73
C PHE A 478 43.84 29.36 32.13
N ARG A 479 44.86 28.59 31.72
CA ARG A 479 46.28 28.88 31.95
C ARG A 479 47.00 29.42 30.72
N ILE A 480 46.66 28.92 29.54
CA ILE A 480 47.43 29.20 28.31
C ILE A 480 46.89 30.41 27.52
N VAL A 481 45.63 30.83 27.75
CA VAL A 481 45.05 31.98 27.05
C VAL A 481 45.20 33.25 27.89
N ALA A 482 45.80 34.28 27.31
CA ALA A 482 45.95 35.59 27.95
C ALA A 482 44.59 36.25 28.26
N LEU A 483 44.50 36.96 29.38
CA LEU A 483 43.28 37.59 29.87
C LEU A 483 42.73 38.62 28.87
N GLU A 484 43.61 39.33 28.18
CA GLU A 484 43.28 40.31 27.14
C GLU A 484 42.54 39.65 25.96
N ARG A 485 42.94 38.43 25.59
CA ARG A 485 42.29 37.67 24.52
C ARG A 485 40.88 37.23 24.94
N ILE A 486 40.72 36.85 26.20
CA ILE A 486 39.39 36.54 26.79
C ILE A 486 38.51 37.79 26.79
N GLU A 487 39.05 38.95 27.17
CA GLU A 487 38.32 40.23 27.18
C GLU A 487 37.87 40.66 25.77
N ILE A 488 38.70 40.48 24.76
CA ILE A 488 38.32 40.70 23.35
C ILE A 488 37.15 39.81 22.97
N GLY A 489 37.23 38.52 23.28
CA GLY A 489 36.15 37.55 23.03
C GLY A 489 34.84 37.95 23.70
N LEU A 490 34.88 38.26 25.00
CA LEU A 490 33.72 38.72 25.77
C LEU A 490 33.13 40.02 25.21
N SER A 491 33.98 40.96 24.78
CA SER A 491 33.55 42.22 24.17
C SER A 491 32.76 41.99 22.88
N ARG A 492 33.26 41.11 21.99
CA ARG A 492 32.54 40.72 20.77
C ARG A 492 31.22 40.02 21.06
N LEU A 493 31.16 39.18 22.10
CA LEU A 493 29.89 38.57 22.54
C LEU A 493 28.90 39.59 23.10
N SER A 494 29.40 40.69 23.70
CA SER A 494 28.54 41.81 24.12
C SER A 494 28.00 42.59 22.93
N ASP A 495 28.77 42.75 21.86
CA ASP A 495 28.29 43.34 20.59
C ASP A 495 27.19 42.48 19.95
N LEU A 496 27.23 41.15 20.15
CA LEU A 496 26.13 40.25 19.78
C LEU A 496 24.91 40.37 20.70
N GLY A 497 25.04 41.00 21.87
CA GLY A 497 23.98 41.13 22.87
C GLY A 497 23.86 39.93 23.82
N ILE A 498 24.90 39.11 23.95
CA ILE A 498 24.91 37.96 24.86
C ILE A 498 25.21 38.39 26.30
N LEU A 499 26.06 39.41 26.46
CA LEU A 499 26.50 39.95 27.76
C LEU A 499 26.48 41.48 27.74
N SER A 500 26.38 42.09 28.91
CA SER A 500 26.58 43.53 29.11
C SER A 500 28.04 43.87 29.43
N ARG A 501 28.46 45.10 29.13
CA ARG A 501 29.80 45.63 29.53
C ARG A 501 30.05 45.59 31.04
N GLY A 502 29.00 45.61 31.86
CA GLY A 502 29.11 45.44 33.31
C GLY A 502 29.47 44.01 33.70
N GLU A 503 28.87 43.02 33.04
CA GLU A 503 29.17 41.61 33.24
C GLU A 503 30.59 41.26 32.80
N ILE A 504 31.06 41.81 31.67
CA ILE A 504 32.44 41.61 31.19
C ILE A 504 33.44 42.01 32.28
N ARG A 505 33.35 43.25 32.79
CA ARG A 505 34.28 43.75 33.82
C ARG A 505 34.28 42.88 35.07
N LYS A 506 33.10 42.38 35.47
CA LYS A 506 32.97 41.48 36.63
C LYS A 506 33.62 40.12 36.37
N ILE A 507 33.43 39.54 35.20
CA ILE A 507 34.01 38.24 34.82
C ILE A 507 35.52 38.35 34.74
N ILE A 508 36.04 39.34 34.02
CA ILE A 508 37.50 39.55 33.87
C ILE A 508 38.16 39.73 35.24
N LYS A 509 37.58 40.53 36.12
CA LYS A 509 38.06 40.66 37.51
C LYS A 509 38.09 39.31 38.23
N ASN A 510 36.99 38.56 38.20
CA ASN A 510 36.89 37.28 38.88
C ASN A 510 37.83 36.21 38.31
N LEU A 511 38.08 36.22 37.00
CA LEU A 511 39.04 35.31 36.35
C LEU A 511 40.47 35.68 36.76
N LYS A 512 40.81 36.98 36.75
CA LYS A 512 42.11 37.48 37.21
C LYS A 512 42.38 37.07 38.66
N ASP A 513 41.44 37.33 39.57
CA ASP A 513 41.54 36.95 40.98
C ASP A 513 41.77 35.42 41.13
N GLN A 514 41.14 34.60 40.28
CA GLN A 514 41.32 33.14 40.31
C GLN A 514 42.65 32.67 39.74
N ILE A 515 43.15 33.31 38.68
CA ILE A 515 44.46 32.98 38.08
C ILE A 515 45.58 33.30 39.09
N GLU A 516 45.49 34.44 39.77
CA GLU A 516 46.45 34.87 40.81
C GLU A 516 46.45 33.98 42.06
N MET A 517 45.40 33.15 42.26
CA MET A 517 45.33 32.17 43.36
C MET A 517 45.92 30.79 43.00
N VAL A 518 46.18 30.52 41.72
CA VAL A 518 46.65 29.23 41.20
C VAL A 518 48.15 29.25 40.85
N VAL A 519 48.69 30.45 40.58
CA VAL A 519 50.13 30.75 40.51
C VAL A 519 50.66 30.98 41.92
#